data_AF-A0A7G8G4X3-F1
#
_entry.id   AF-A0A7G8G4X3-F1
#
_cell.length_a   1.000
_cell.length_b   1.000
_cell.length_c   1.000
_cell.angle_alpha   90.00
_cell.angle_beta   90.00
_cell.angle_gamma   90.00
#
_symmetry.space_group_name_H-M   'P 1'
#
loop_
_entity.id
_entity.type
_entity.pdbx_description
1 polymer ?
#
loop_
_entity_poly.entity_id
_entity_poly.type
_entity_poly.pdbx_seq_one_letter_code
_entity_poly.pdbx_strand_id
1 'polypeptide(L)' 'MSLDTQMTLALLQELLMALRANDADGYKSWLALGIEELGRDVAGEVESDWMVPLLVEEERDRLIGWQLGVSL' A
#
# COMPACT_ATOMS: atom_id res chain seq x y z
N MET A 1 -14.49 14.00 10.06
CA MET A 1 -13.48 13.38 9.17
C MET A 1 -13.70 13.95 7.78
N SER A 2 -12.63 14.31 7.06
CA SER A 2 -12.75 14.75 5.67
C SER A 2 -12.84 13.55 4.73
N LEU A 3 -13.32 13.78 3.50
CA LEU A 3 -13.35 12.78 2.44
C LEU A 3 -11.95 12.21 2.18
N ASP A 4 -10.93 13.07 2.19
CA ASP A 4 -9.52 12.68 1.96
C ASP A 4 -9.01 11.72 3.04
N THR A 5 -9.42 11.93 4.30
CA THR A 5 -9.09 11.00 5.39
C THR A 5 -9.74 9.62 5.19
N GLN A 6 -10.99 9.58 4.74
CA GLN A 6 -11.68 8.31 4.47
C GLN A 6 -11.04 7.56 3.30
N MET A 7 -10.67 8.28 2.24
CA MET A 7 -10.03 7.71 1.06
C MET A 7 -8.64 7.15 1.40
N THR A 8 -7.85 7.89 2.17
CA THR A 8 -6.52 7.44 2.64
C THR A 8 -6.62 6.17 3.50
N LEU A 9 -7.62 6.10 4.39
CA LEU A 9 -7.86 4.91 5.21
C LEU A 9 -8.34 3.71 4.38
N ALA A 10 -9.20 3.92 3.38
CA ALA A 10 -9.64 2.86 2.49
C ALA A 10 -8.48 2.28 1.68
N LEU A 11 -7.62 3.15 1.13
CA LEU A 11 -6.40 2.74 0.45
C LEU A 11 -5.47 1.97 1.39
N LEU A 12 -5.22 2.46 2.60
CA LEU A 12 -4.41 1.73 3.58
C LEU A 12 -4.95 0.31 3.84
N GLN A 13 -6.27 0.17 3.89
CA GLN A 13 -6.93 -1.11 4.14
C GLN A 13 -6.83 -2.07 2.95
N GLU A 14 -6.98 -1.58 1.72
CA GLU A 14 -6.76 -2.35 0.48
C GLU A 14 -5.32 -2.88 0.40
N LEU A 15 -4.33 -2.04 0.70
CA LEU A 15 -2.93 -2.44 0.67
C LEU A 15 -2.61 -3.52 1.71
N LEU A 16 -3.17 -3.41 2.92
CA LEU A 16 -3.07 -4.44 3.94
C LEU A 16 -3.73 -5.75 3.49
N MET A 17 -4.89 -5.70 2.81
CA MET A 17 -5.53 -6.90 2.28
C MET A 17 -4.68 -7.57 1.20
N ALA A 18 -4.10 -6.79 0.28
CA ALA A 18 -3.20 -7.31 -0.75
C ALA A 18 -1.98 -8.00 -0.12
N LEU A 19 -1.33 -7.37 0.86
CA LEU A 19 -0.18 -7.94 1.59
C LEU A 19 -0.53 -9.24 2.31
N ARG A 20 -1.66 -9.28 3.01
CA ARG A 20 -2.13 -10.47 3.73
C ARG A 20 -2.49 -11.61 2.77
N ALA A 21 -3.00 -11.28 1.59
CA ALA A 21 -3.34 -12.24 0.54
C ALA A 21 -2.12 -12.66 -0.31
N ASN A 22 -0.95 -12.04 -0.13
CA ASN A 22 0.19 -12.12 -1.04
C ASN A 22 -0.19 -11.81 -2.51
N ASP A 23 -1.07 -10.83 -2.70
CA ASP A 23 -1.58 -10.45 -4.01
C ASP A 23 -0.80 -9.25 -4.58
N ALA A 24 0.24 -9.56 -5.34
CA ALA A 24 1.07 -8.55 -6.00
C ALA A 24 0.31 -7.75 -7.08
N ASP A 25 -0.75 -8.30 -7.66
CA ASP A 25 -1.55 -7.59 -8.66
C ASP A 25 -2.57 -6.65 -7.98
N GLY A 26 -3.06 -7.04 -6.80
CA GLY A 26 -3.76 -6.17 -5.87
C GLY A 26 -2.91 -4.96 -5.46
N TYR A 27 -1.63 -5.17 -5.15
CA TYR A 27 -0.68 -4.08 -4.87
C TYR A 27 -0.51 -3.12 -6.05
N LYS A 28 -0.35 -3.62 -7.28
CA LYS A 28 -0.22 -2.75 -8.47
C LYS A 28 -1.48 -1.94 -8.72
N SER A 29 -2.65 -2.56 -8.54
CA SER A 29 -3.94 -1.90 -8.69
C SER A 29 -4.14 -0.82 -7.63
N TRP A 30 -3.76 -1.12 -6.39
CA TRP A 30 -3.72 -0.16 -5.29
C TRP A 30 -2.79 1.02 -5.59
N LEU A 31 -1.57 0.75 -6.07
CA LEU A 31 -0.58 1.78 -6.37
C LEU A 31 -1.07 2.73 -7.47
N ALA A 32 -1.68 2.19 -8.53
CA ALA A 32 -2.27 2.99 -9.59
C ALA A 32 -3.39 3.91 -9.06
N LEU A 33 -4.30 3.34 -8.24
CA LEU A 33 -5.41 4.09 -7.65
C LEU A 33 -4.91 5.15 -6.65
N GLY A 34 -3.93 4.81 -5.80
CA GLY A 34 -3.34 5.73 -4.84
C GLY A 34 -2.66 6.92 -5.52
N ILE A 35 -1.98 6.69 -6.65
CA ILE A 35 -1.38 7.77 -7.45
C ILE A 35 -2.46 8.64 -8.10
N GLU A 36 -3.56 8.05 -8.58
CA GLU A 36 -4.67 8.78 -9.21
C GLU A 36 -5.44 9.65 -8.22
N GLU A 37 -5.78 9.10 -7.04
CA GLU A 37 -6.65 9.75 -6.05
C GLU A 37 -5.89 10.68 -5.09
N LEU A 38 -4.70 10.26 -4.64
CA LEU A 38 -3.93 10.99 -3.62
C LEU A 38 -2.67 11.66 -4.18
N GLY A 39 -2.23 11.26 -5.37
CA GLY A 39 -0.94 11.64 -5.93
C GLY A 39 0.19 10.74 -5.44
N ARG A 40 1.27 10.72 -6.24
CA ARG A 40 2.43 9.84 -6.02
C ARG A 40 3.10 10.03 -4.66
N ASP A 41 3.21 11.28 -4.20
CA ASP A 41 3.91 11.59 -2.96
C ASP A 41 3.14 11.05 -1.76
N VAL A 42 1.83 11.30 -1.70
CA VAL A 42 0.96 10.81 -0.61
C VAL A 42 0.83 9.29 -0.64
N ALA A 43 0.70 8.69 -1.83
CA ALA A 43 0.67 7.22 -1.95
C ALA A 43 1.97 6.58 -1.42
N GLY A 44 3.13 7.20 -1.69
CA GLY A 44 4.42 6.75 -1.16
C GLY A 44 4.54 6.91 0.36
N GLU A 45 4.01 8.00 0.93
CA GLU A 45 3.95 8.20 2.39
C GLU A 45 3.03 7.17 3.07
N VAL A 46 1.89 6.85 2.47
CA VAL A 46 0.97 5.82 3.00
C VAL A 46 1.65 4.45 2.99
N GLU A 47 2.34 4.11 1.91
CA GLU A 47 3.09 2.86 1.80
C GLU A 47 4.25 2.77 2.81
N SER A 48 5.01 3.85 2.99
CA SER A 48 6.26 3.81 3.75
C SER A 48 6.09 4.24 5.21
N ASP A 49 5.50 5.40 5.46
CA ASP A 49 5.43 5.98 6.80
C ASP A 49 4.30 5.36 7.64
N TRP A 50 3.20 4.98 7.00
CA TRP A 50 2.02 4.50 7.70
C TRP A 50 1.99 2.98 7.81
N MET A 51 2.44 2.25 6.78
CA MET A 51 2.40 0.80 6.83
C MET A 51 3.57 0.16 7.54
N VAL A 52 4.80 0.65 7.36
CA VAL A 52 5.99 -0.02 7.90
C VAL A 52 5.82 -0.34 9.40
N PRO A 53 5.31 0.54 10.27
CA PRO A 53 5.07 0.21 11.68
C PRO A 53 4.02 -0.89 11.93
N LEU A 54 3.08 -1.10 11.01
CA LEU A 54 1.96 -2.05 11.12
C LEU A 54 2.29 -3.45 10.59
N LEU A 55 3.35 -3.57 9.78
CA LEU A 55 3.75 -4.82 9.14
C LEU A 55 4.73 -5.63 9.98
N VAL A 56 4.54 -6.96 9.96
CA VAL A 56 5.57 -7.91 10.45
C VAL A 56 6.72 -8.01 9.44
N GLU A 57 7.88 -8.53 9.84
CA GLU A 57 9.06 -8.63 8.96
C GLU A 57 8.74 -9.29 7.61
N GLU A 58 8.00 -10.39 7.62
CA GLU A 58 7.66 -11.12 6.39
C GLU A 58 6.78 -10.30 5.42
N GLU A 59 5.92 -9.43 5.95
CA GLU A 59 5.09 -8.54 5.14
C GLU A 59 5.89 -7.34 4.61
N ARG A 60 6.85 -6.85 5.40
CA ARG A 60 7.79 -5.81 4.92
C ARG A 60 8.65 -6.34 3.80
N ASP A 61 9.17 -7.55 3.91
CA ASP A 61 9.98 -8.17 2.87
C ASP A 61 9.18 -8.35 1.57
N ARG A 62 7.90 -8.74 1.67
CA ARG A 62 6.99 -8.80 0.50
C ARG A 62 6.75 -7.43 -0.11
N LEU A 63 6.49 -6.41 0.72
CA LEU A 63 6.28 -5.04 0.24
C LEU A 63 7.52 -4.51 -0.50
N ILE A 64 8.70 -4.68 0.09
CA ILE A 64 9.99 -4.31 -0.52
C ILE A 64 10.20 -5.09 -1.81
N GLY A 65 9.87 -6.39 -1.82
CA GLY A 65 9.88 -7.21 -3.02
C GLY A 65 9.03 -6.59 -4.13
N TRP A 66 7.78 -6.25 -3.83
CA TRP A 66 6.86 -5.66 -4.81
C TRP A 66 7.30 -4.30 -5.31
N GLN A 67 7.85 -3.44 -4.45
CA GLN A 67 8.46 -2.16 -4.86
C GLN A 67 9.64 -2.35 -5.83
N LEU A 68 10.41 -3.42 -5.66
CA LEU A 68 11.52 -3.78 -6.54
C LEU A 68 11.08 -4.57 -7.78
N GLY A 69 9.78 -4.85 -7.94
CA GLY A 69 9.23 -5.67 -9.02
C GLY A 69 9.46 -7.18 -8.86
N VAL A 70 9.81 -7.61 -7.64
CA VAL A 70 9.99 -9.02 -7.26
C VAL A 70 8.71 -9.51 -6.57
N SER A 71 7.94 -10.34 -7.24
CA SER A 71 6.80 -11.04 -6.62
C SER A 71 7.31 -12.33 -5.97
N LEU A 72 7.42 -12.33 -4.64
CA LEU A 72 7.76 -13.49 -3.81
C LEU A 72 6.56 -14.42 -3.56
#